data_AF-A0AAN5BSU4-F1
#
_entry.id   AF-A0AAN5BSU4-F1
#
_cell.length_a   1.000
_cell.length_b   1.000
_cell.length_c   1.000
_cell.angle_alpha   90.00
_cell.angle_beta   90.00
_cell.angle_gamma   90.00
#
_symmetry.space_group_name_H-M   'P 1'
#
loop_
_entity.id
_entity.type
_entity.pdbx_description
1 polymer ?
#
loop_
_entity_poly.entity_id
_entity_poly.type
_entity_poly.pdbx_seq_one_letter_code
_entity_poly.pdbx_strand_id
1 'polypeptide(L)'
;MGGDSDPFPVSVSSLHFPSKEQTISQTLSSLRRSALSITNRLQSIESDANFVREVADYYDLPLVANERCGSWYIPPEAKAGSAYFKSTDGHTGQWDFSFRRLNLQILPISRKHGG
;
A
#
# COMPACT_ATOMS: atom_id res chain seq x y z
N MET A 1 15.24 -10.55 -69.49
CA MET A 1 14.33 -9.43 -69.15
C MET A 1 13.39 -9.90 -68.07
N GLY A 2 13.15 -9.06 -67.06
CA GLY A 2 12.28 -9.37 -65.92
C GLY A 2 12.94 -8.93 -64.62
N GLY A 3 13.17 -7.62 -64.49
CA GLY A 3 13.42 -7.02 -63.20
C GLY A 3 12.09 -6.82 -62.48
N ASP A 4 12.09 -7.03 -61.18
CA ASP A 4 11.42 -6.11 -60.26
C ASP A 4 12.11 -6.20 -58.90
N SER A 5 13.03 -5.27 -58.75
CA SER A 5 13.52 -4.78 -57.47
C SER A 5 12.49 -3.80 -56.94
N ASP A 6 11.93 -4.05 -55.77
CA ASP A 6 11.59 -2.95 -54.87
C ASP A 6 12.17 -3.25 -53.48
N PRO A 7 13.35 -2.69 -53.16
CA PRO A 7 14.01 -2.90 -51.87
C PRO A 7 13.45 -2.00 -50.75
N PHE A 8 12.46 -1.16 -51.03
CA PHE A 8 12.04 -0.08 -50.13
C PHE A 8 10.56 -0.18 -49.72
N PRO A 9 10.25 0.04 -48.43
CA PRO A 9 8.89 -0.10 -47.91
C PRO A 9 7.96 0.97 -48.52
N VAL A 10 6.94 0.52 -49.26
CA VAL A 10 5.94 1.36 -49.96
C VAL A 10 4.72 1.74 -49.11
N SER A 11 4.68 1.36 -47.82
CA SER A 11 3.62 1.81 -46.91
C SER A 11 4.14 2.17 -45.52
N VAL A 12 3.50 3.14 -44.86
CA VAL A 12 3.78 3.51 -43.46
C VAL A 12 3.63 2.32 -42.50
N SER A 13 2.73 1.39 -42.81
CA SER A 13 2.55 0.12 -42.09
C SER A 13 3.72 -0.86 -42.21
N SER A 14 4.56 -0.74 -43.25
CA SER A 14 5.78 -1.55 -43.42
C SER A 14 7.03 -0.95 -42.77
N LEU A 15 6.93 0.29 -42.28
CA LEU A 15 7.97 0.92 -41.48
C LEU A 15 7.79 0.51 -40.00
N HIS A 16 8.25 -0.69 -39.64
CA HIS A 16 8.45 -1.02 -38.23
C HIS A 16 9.55 -0.10 -37.69
N PHE A 17 9.19 0.88 -36.86
CA PHE A 17 10.11 1.73 -36.14
C PHE A 17 10.32 1.17 -34.72
N PRO A 18 11.24 0.21 -34.50
CA PRO A 18 11.48 -0.41 -33.19
C PRO A 18 11.89 0.61 -32.11
N SER A 19 12.32 1.81 -32.50
CA SER A 19 12.69 2.89 -31.58
C SER A 19 11.52 3.50 -30.81
N LYS A 20 10.27 3.24 -31.20
CA LYS A 20 9.07 3.72 -30.47
C LYS A 20 8.25 2.61 -29.79
N GLU A 21 8.55 1.34 -30.04
CA GLU A 21 7.86 0.23 -29.37
C GLU A 21 8.41 0.07 -27.95
N GLN A 22 7.60 0.45 -26.97
CA GLN A 22 7.92 0.16 -25.58
C GLN A 22 7.84 -1.34 -25.36
N THR A 23 8.95 -1.93 -24.93
CA THR A 23 8.97 -3.33 -24.51
C THR A 23 8.06 -3.50 -23.28
N ILE A 24 7.46 -4.68 -23.13
CA ILE A 24 6.59 -5.00 -21.97
C ILE A 24 7.31 -4.69 -20.65
N SER A 25 8.61 -4.96 -20.56
CA SER A 25 9.43 -4.64 -19.38
C SER A 25 9.50 -3.14 -19.08
N GLN A 26 9.61 -2.29 -20.11
CA GLN A 26 9.61 -0.84 -19.97
C GLN A 26 8.24 -0.33 -19.51
N THR A 27 7.14 -0.88 -20.05
CA THR A 27 5.77 -0.54 -19.63
C THR A 27 5.49 -0.99 -18.19
N LEU A 28 5.90 -2.19 -17.79
CA LEU A 28 5.76 -2.64 -16.40
C LEU A 28 6.59 -1.79 -15.44
N SER A 29 7.78 -1.38 -15.86
CA SER A 29 8.65 -0.50 -15.08
C SER A 29 8.07 0.91 -14.93
N SER A 30 7.45 1.46 -15.98
CA SER A 30 6.78 2.77 -15.91
C SER A 30 5.53 2.72 -15.03
N LEU A 31 4.72 1.64 -15.15
CA LEU A 31 3.57 1.39 -14.28
C LEU A 31 3.98 1.27 -12.81
N ARG A 32 5.02 0.49 -12.50
CA ARG A 32 5.56 0.39 -11.12
C ARG A 32 6.01 1.76 -10.59
N ARG A 33 6.67 2.57 -11.42
CA ARG A 33 7.12 3.91 -11.02
C ARG A 33 5.94 4.85 -10.75
N SER A 34 4.91 4.77 -11.59
CA SER A 34 3.66 5.51 -11.39
C SER A 34 2.94 5.08 -10.11
N ALA A 35 2.80 3.78 -9.87
CA ALA A 35 2.19 3.25 -8.65
C ALA A 35 2.91 3.72 -7.37
N LEU A 36 4.23 3.91 -7.44
CA LEU A 36 5.05 4.39 -6.33
C LEU A 36 5.21 5.93 -6.28
N SER A 37 4.46 6.66 -7.10
CA SER A 37 4.45 8.13 -7.08
C SER A 37 3.97 8.68 -5.74
N ILE A 38 4.41 9.90 -5.40
CA ILE A 38 4.01 10.58 -4.16
C ILE A 38 2.49 10.72 -4.10
N THR A 39 1.86 11.13 -5.20
CA THR A 39 0.40 11.29 -5.29
C THR A 39 -0.33 9.99 -4.96
N ASN A 40 0.06 8.87 -5.57
CA ASN A 40 -0.57 7.57 -5.30
C ASN A 40 -0.35 7.11 -3.85
N ARG A 41 0.82 7.39 -3.27
CA ARG A 41 1.09 7.09 -1.86
C ARG A 41 0.19 7.90 -0.92
N LEU A 42 0.05 9.20 -1.17
CA LEU A 42 -0.81 10.07 -0.36
C LEU A 42 -2.28 9.67 -0.47
N GLN A 43 -2.76 9.38 -1.68
CA GLN A 43 -4.12 8.92 -1.90
C GLN A 43 -4.38 7.54 -1.26
N SER A 44 -3.39 6.64 -1.28
CA SER A 44 -3.48 5.37 -0.54
C SER A 44 -3.59 5.60 0.96
N ILE A 45 -2.79 6.51 1.53
CA ILE A 45 -2.85 6.84 2.96
C ILE A 45 -4.21 7.43 3.34
N GLU A 46 -4.74 8.34 2.52
CA GLU A 46 -6.06 8.94 2.73
C GLU A 46 -7.18 7.88 2.66
N SER A 47 -7.14 7.01 1.66
CA SER A 47 -8.10 5.91 1.52
C SER A 47 -8.05 4.96 2.72
N ASP A 48 -6.87 4.56 3.17
CA ASP A 48 -6.67 3.70 4.34
C ASP A 48 -7.17 4.39 5.62
N ALA A 49 -6.93 5.70 5.76
CA ALA A 49 -7.40 6.47 6.91
C ALA A 49 -8.93 6.57 6.97
N ASN A 50 -9.58 6.73 5.83
CA ASN A 50 -11.05 6.73 5.75
C ASN A 50 -11.63 5.36 6.08
N PHE A 51 -11.06 4.29 5.53
CA PHE A 51 -11.48 2.93 5.82
C PHE A 51 -11.36 2.59 7.33
N VAL A 52 -10.25 2.95 7.95
CA VAL A 52 -10.04 2.73 9.40
C VAL A 52 -11.10 3.45 10.23
N ARG A 53 -11.50 4.67 9.83
CA ARG A 53 -12.58 5.42 10.49
C ARG A 53 -13.93 4.74 10.32
N GLU A 54 -14.28 4.33 9.10
CA GLU A 54 -15.54 3.61 8.81
C GLU A 54 -15.67 2.32 9.64
N VAL A 55 -14.58 1.57 9.78
CA VAL A 55 -14.55 0.36 10.61
C VAL A 55 -14.76 0.69 12.08
N ALA A 56 -14.10 1.73 12.60
CA ALA A 56 -14.29 2.15 13.98
C ALA A 56 -15.73 2.59 14.26
N ASP A 57 -16.31 3.37 13.36
CA ASP A 57 -17.70 3.84 13.46
C ASP A 57 -18.69 2.67 13.38
N TYR A 58 -18.43 1.67 12.52
CA TYR A 58 -19.29 0.50 12.37
C TYR A 58 -19.31 -0.40 13.62
N TYR A 59 -18.16 -0.60 14.25
CA TYR A 59 -18.04 -1.45 15.45
C TYR A 59 -18.22 -0.68 16.77
N ASP A 60 -18.31 0.64 16.73
CA ASP A 60 -18.31 1.52 17.92
C ASP A 60 -17.10 1.26 18.83
N LEU A 61 -15.92 1.13 18.22
CA LEU A 61 -14.68 0.80 18.93
C LEU A 61 -13.61 1.91 18.79
N PRO A 62 -12.78 2.12 19.82
CA PRO A 62 -11.76 3.15 19.81
C PRO A 62 -10.61 2.79 18.85
N LEU A 63 -10.07 3.81 18.16
CA LEU A 63 -8.90 3.66 17.32
C LEU A 63 -7.60 3.68 18.15
N VAL A 64 -6.87 2.56 18.12
CA VAL A 64 -5.53 2.44 18.72
C VAL A 64 -4.50 2.29 17.61
N ALA A 65 -3.58 3.26 17.51
CA ALA A 65 -2.57 3.23 16.47
C ALA A 65 -1.42 2.28 16.81
N ASN A 66 -1.09 1.34 15.92
CA ASN A 66 0.18 0.62 16.01
C ASN A 66 1.31 1.53 15.50
N GLU A 67 2.22 1.98 16.36
CA GLU A 67 3.30 2.93 16.03
C GLU A 67 4.31 2.44 14.99
N ARG A 68 4.22 1.18 14.53
CA ARG A 68 4.97 0.77 13.33
C ARG A 68 4.54 1.50 12.07
N CYS A 69 3.22 1.58 11.83
CA CYS A 69 2.66 2.22 10.63
C CYS A 69 1.27 2.86 10.86
N GLY A 70 0.51 2.42 11.86
CA GLY A 70 -0.88 2.81 12.11
C GLY A 70 -1.10 4.30 12.36
N SER A 71 -0.11 5.01 12.90
CA SER A 71 -0.21 6.46 13.13
C SER A 71 -0.32 7.27 11.83
N TRP A 72 -0.04 6.68 10.65
CA TRP A 72 -0.26 7.33 9.36
C TRP A 72 -1.74 7.40 8.96
N TYR A 73 -2.56 6.51 9.52
CA TYR A 73 -3.94 6.31 9.08
C TYR A 73 -4.98 6.81 10.10
N ILE A 74 -4.54 7.26 11.28
CA ILE A 74 -5.44 7.71 12.34
C ILE A 74 -5.16 9.19 12.60
N PRO A 75 -6.15 10.07 12.39
CA PRO A 75 -5.97 11.47 12.68
C PRO A 75 -5.79 11.68 14.20
N PRO A 76 -4.95 12.63 14.66
CA PRO A 76 -4.58 12.77 16.07
C PRO A 76 -5.77 12.89 17.03
N GLU A 77 -6.83 13.57 16.61
CA GLU A 77 -8.07 13.77 17.38
C GLU A 77 -8.89 12.49 17.58
N ALA A 78 -8.77 11.50 16.68
CA ALA A 78 -9.49 10.23 16.77
C ALA A 78 -8.67 9.14 17.49
N LYS A 79 -7.39 9.40 17.78
CA LYS A 79 -6.48 8.42 18.37
C LYS A 79 -6.75 8.26 19.87
N ALA A 80 -7.40 7.16 20.24
CA ALA A 80 -7.66 6.82 21.65
C ALA A 80 -6.40 6.34 22.39
N GLY A 81 -5.41 5.82 21.66
CA GLY A 81 -4.14 5.37 22.23
C GLY A 81 -3.18 4.82 21.18
N SER A 82 -2.11 4.21 21.67
CA SER A 82 -1.11 3.59 20.81
C SER A 82 -0.66 2.22 21.31
N ALA A 83 -0.12 1.45 20.38
CA ALA A 83 0.43 0.11 20.57
C ALA A 83 1.71 -0.06 19.72
N TYR A 84 2.48 -1.10 20.01
CA TYR A 84 3.66 -1.46 19.24
C TYR A 84 3.70 -2.98 19.09
N PHE A 85 2.90 -3.50 18.16
CA PHE A 85 2.92 -4.93 17.82
C PHE A 85 3.89 -5.17 16.65
N LYS A 86 4.75 -6.20 16.76
CA LYS A 86 5.51 -6.78 15.64
C LYS A 86 4.70 -7.92 15.02
N SER A 87 4.99 -8.26 13.76
CA SER A 87 4.36 -9.40 13.08
C SER A 87 4.56 -10.73 13.83
N THR A 88 5.62 -10.85 14.64
CA THR A 88 5.87 -12.05 15.45
C THR A 88 5.15 -12.07 16.80
N ASP A 89 4.43 -11.01 17.21
CA ASP A 89 3.67 -10.98 18.48
C ASP A 89 2.37 -11.81 18.46
N GLY A 90 2.18 -12.67 17.45
CA GLY A 90 0.97 -13.49 17.31
C GLY A 90 1.09 -14.66 16.33
N HIS A 91 2.32 -15.09 16.02
CA HIS A 91 2.50 -16.29 15.18
C HIS A 91 2.14 -17.55 15.98
N THR A 92 1.31 -18.41 15.39
CA THR A 92 0.88 -19.68 15.98
C THR A 92 2.10 -20.52 16.38
N GLY A 93 2.20 -20.87 17.66
CA GLY A 93 3.29 -21.69 18.21
C GLY A 93 4.51 -20.92 18.73
N GLN A 94 4.55 -19.59 18.60
CA GLN A 94 5.58 -18.73 19.19
C GLN A 94 4.93 -17.47 19.78
N TRP A 95 4.31 -17.63 20.96
CA TRP A 95 3.78 -16.53 21.77
C TRP A 95 4.92 -15.86 22.53
N ASP A 96 5.90 -15.34 21.80
CA ASP A 96 7.04 -14.66 22.40
C ASP A 96 6.64 -13.24 22.76
N PHE A 97 6.02 -13.09 23.93
CA PHE A 97 5.65 -11.79 24.48
C PHE A 97 6.89 -10.95 24.73
N SER A 98 6.97 -9.80 24.07
CA SER A 98 8.03 -8.85 24.37
C SER A 98 7.90 -8.31 25.79
N PHE A 99 8.74 -8.77 26.71
CA PHE A 99 8.85 -8.20 28.07
C PHE A 99 9.25 -6.72 28.06
N ARG A 100 9.75 -6.19 26.93
CA ARG A 100 10.05 -4.76 26.76
C ARG A 100 8.87 -3.95 26.21
N ARG A 101 7.92 -4.58 25.51
CA ARG A 101 6.83 -3.91 24.78
C ARG A 101 5.52 -4.65 25.03
N LEU A 102 5.09 -4.61 26.28
CA LEU A 102 3.92 -5.36 26.76
C LEU A 102 2.58 -4.79 26.27
N ASN A 103 2.56 -3.56 25.73
CA ASN A 103 1.34 -2.88 25.28
C ASN A 103 0.24 -2.73 26.35
N LEU A 104 0.62 -2.70 27.64
CA LEU A 104 -0.32 -2.62 28.77
C LEU A 104 -1.18 -1.36 28.77
N GLN A 105 -0.74 -0.30 28.06
CA GLN A 105 -1.52 0.92 27.88
C GLN A 105 -2.86 0.70 27.14
N ILE A 106 -3.05 -0.45 26.49
CA ILE A 106 -4.33 -0.83 25.86
C ILE A 106 -5.36 -1.24 26.91
N LEU A 107 -4.95 -1.84 28.03
CA LEU A 107 -5.88 -2.40 29.03
C LEU A 107 -6.89 -1.38 29.57
N PRO A 108 -6.51 -0.13 29.91
CA PRO A 108 -7.48 0.87 30.35
C PRO A 108 -8.47 1.29 29.25
N ILE A 109 -8.06 1.24 27.97
CA ILE A 109 -8.90 1.57 26.82
C ILE A 109 -9.91 0.46 26.60
N SER A 110 -9.45 -0.79 26.53
CA SER A 110 -10.27 -1.99 26.37
C SER A 110 -11.34 -2.11 27.46
N ARG A 111 -10.95 -1.90 28.73
CA ARG A 111 -11.87 -1.88 29.87
C ARG A 111 -13.03 -0.87 29.70
N LYS A 112 -12.78 0.30 29.08
CA LYS A 112 -13.80 1.33 28.88
C LYS A 112 -14.76 1.01 27.72
N HIS A 113 -14.35 0.17 26.78
CA HIS A 113 -15.08 -0.10 25.53
C HIS A 113 -15.47 -1.58 25.38
N GLY A 114 -15.67 -2.28 26.50
CA GLY A 114 -16.33 -3.59 26.51
C GLY A 114 -15.44 -4.83 26.36
N GLY A 115 -14.11 -4.74 26.37
CA GLY A 115 -13.26 -5.93 26.37
C GLY A 115 -11.79 -5.73 26.06
#